data_AF-A0A925Y9X5-F1
#
_entry.id   AF-A0A925Y9X5-F1
#
_cell.length_a   1.000
_cell.length_b   1.000
_cell.length_c   1.000
_cell.angle_alpha   90.00
_cell.angle_beta   90.00
_cell.angle_gamma   90.00
#
_symmetry.space_group_name_H-M   'P 1'
#
loop_
_entity.id
_entity.type
_entity.pdbx_description
1 polymer ?
#
loop_
_entity_poly.entity_id
_entity_poly.type
_entity_poly.pdbx_seq_one_letter_code
_entity_poly.pdbx_strand_id
1 'polypeptide(L)' 'AAPLDMADCFAYASARYYRMPLLYKGAKFAATDIEAA' A
#
# COMPACT_ATOMS: atom_id res chain seq x y z
N ALA A 1 -3.63 -15.36 7.03
CA ALA A 1 -3.81 -14.98 5.61
C ALA A 1 -3.09 -13.65 5.39
N ALA A 2 -2.37 -13.48 4.28
CA ALA A 2 -1.83 -12.17 3.95
C ALA A 2 -3.01 -11.23 3.65
N PRO A 3 -3.10 -10.06 4.28
CA PRO A 3 -4.22 -9.13 4.09
C PRO A 3 -4.21 -8.43 2.72
N LEU A 4 -3.10 -8.55 1.98
CA LEU A 4 -2.87 -7.93 0.68
C LEU A 4 -3.01 -8.98 -0.41
N ASP A 5 -3.78 -8.66 -1.45
CA ASP A 5 -3.78 -9.42 -2.69
C ASP A 5 -2.60 -8.99 -3.60
N MET A 6 -2.43 -9.66 -4.74
CA MET A 6 -1.32 -9.37 -5.64
C MET A 6 -1.40 -7.95 -6.22
N ALA A 7 -2.60 -7.42 -6.45
CA ALA A 7 -2.78 -6.07 -6.95
C ALA A 7 -2.35 -5.04 -5.90
N ASP A 8 -2.72 -5.27 -4.64
CA ASP A 8 -2.28 -4.46 -3.51
C ASP A 8 -0.74 -4.47 -3.37
N CYS A 9 -0.09 -5.61 -3.61
CA CYS A 9 1.37 -5.72 -3.62
C CYS A 9 2.02 -4.84 -4.69
N PHE A 10 1.47 -4.79 -5.91
CA PHE A 10 2.00 -3.91 -6.96
C PHE A 10 1.83 -2.44 -6.60
N ALA A 11 0.69 -2.05 -6.03
CA ALA A 11 0.45 -0.68 -5.57
C ALA A 11 1.44 -0.29 -4.47
N TYR A 12 1.59 -1.13 -3.43
CA TYR A 12 2.53 -0.93 -2.34
C TYR A 12 3.99 -0.84 -2.83
N ALA A 13 4.43 -1.79 -3.67
CA ALA A 13 5.78 -1.80 -4.20
C ALA A 13 6.08 -0.54 -5.01
N SER A 14 5.14 -0.09 -5.84
CA SER A 14 5.29 1.13 -6.64
C SER A 14 5.43 2.36 -5.75
N ALA A 15 4.50 2.56 -4.81
CA ALA A 15 4.54 3.72 -3.93
C ALA A 15 5.78 3.72 -3.02
N ARG A 16 6.22 2.55 -2.53
CA ARG A 16 7.44 2.43 -1.73
C ARG A 16 8.71 2.70 -2.54
N TYR A 17 8.78 2.17 -3.76
CA TYR A 17 9.94 2.37 -4.64
C TYR A 17 10.10 3.83 -5.05
N TYR A 18 9.00 4.51 -5.39
CA TYR A 18 9.02 5.94 -5.74
C TYR A 18 8.99 6.87 -4.53
N ARG A 19 8.89 6.32 -3.30
CA ARG A 19 8.76 7.07 -2.03
C ARG A 19 7.63 8.10 -2.08
N MET A 20 6.52 7.70 -2.68
CA MET A 20 5.30 8.51 -2.80
C MET A 20 4.22 8.00 -1.85
N PRO A 21 3.37 8.89 -1.31
CA PRO A 21 2.23 8.46 -0.51
C PRO A 21 1.20 7.73 -1.40
N LEU A 22 0.52 6.75 -0.84
CA LEU A 22 -0.46 5.93 -1.54
C LEU A 22 -1.87 6.37 -1.17
N LEU A 23 -2.68 6.76 -2.17
CA LEU A 23 -4.11 6.99 -1.96
C LEU A 23 -4.84 5.65 -1.96
N TYR A 24 -5.50 5.33 -0.85
CA TYR A 24 -6.31 4.12 -0.72
C TYR A 24 -7.54 4.39 0.15
N LYS A 25 -8.53 3.50 0.04
CA LYS A 25 -9.74 3.54 0.87
C LYS A 25 -9.76 2.35 1.84
N GLY A 26 -10.18 2.61 3.07
CA GLY A 26 -10.29 1.59 4.12
C GLY A 26 -8.97 1.33 4.84
N ALA A 27 -8.81 0.16 5.45
CA ALA A 27 -7.69 -0.15 6.34
C ALA A 27 -6.63 -1.10 5.74
N LYS A 28 -6.74 -1.44 4.45
CA LYS A 28 -5.86 -2.45 3.82
C LYS A 28 -4.38 -2.14 3.94
N PHE A 29 -4.00 -0.87 3.79
CA PHE A 29 -2.62 -0.41 3.90
C PHE A 29 -2.32 0.26 5.26
N ALA A 30 -3.28 0.30 6.19
CA ALA A 30 -3.08 0.94 7.49
C ALA A 30 -2.07 0.18 8.38
N ALA A 31 -1.83 -1.10 8.08
CA ALA A 31 -0.85 -1.94 8.77
C ALA A 31 0.48 -2.07 7.98
N THR A 32 0.77 -1.17 7.05
CA THR A 32 2.04 -1.12 6.33
C THR A 32 2.83 0.14 6.70
N ASP A 33 4.08 0.23 6.24
CA ASP A 33 4.97 1.36 6.45
C ASP A 33 4.79 2.48 5.41
N ILE A 34 3.71 2.46 4.62
CA ILE A 34 3.48 3.44 3.55
C ILE A 34 2.63 4.61 4.03
N GLU A 35 3.05 5.82 3.66
CA GLU A 35 2.28 7.02 3.97
C GLU A 35 0.98 7.05 3.16
N ALA A 36 -0.12 7.43 3.81
CA ALA A 36 -1.39 7.66 3.15
C ALA A 36 -1.41 9.08 2.54
N ALA A 37 -1.92 9.18 1.30
CA ALA A 37 -2.15 10.45 0.62
C ALA A 37 -3.54 11.02 0.95
#